data_AF-A0A2G2KDF1-F1
#
_entry.id   AF-A0A2G2KDF1-F1
#
_cell.length_a   1.000
_cell.length_b   1.000
_cell.length_c   1.000
_cell.angle_alpha   90.00
_cell.angle_beta   90.00
_cell.angle_gamma   90.00
#
_symmetry.space_group_name_H-M   'P 1'
#
loop_
_entity.id
_entity.type
_entity.pdbx_description
1 polymer ?
#
loop_
_entity_poly.entity_id
_entity_poly.type
_entity_poly.pdbx_seq_one_letter_code
_entity_poly.pdbx_strand_id
1 'polypeptide(L)'
;MKKMKILLHIAFIAITLLFISCGNDDDAIIVANNVISVQDLAVTIDENPTVGQVVGTVQTTQTVGGGSLVYSITTQTPTGALNINASTGELTVADATLFDYETNQTITATISLIGVTNTAMVTINLNNLPDILVNYTETIRPDVSDGKDAFIYEYNADQNLATHPDFMAGMYNSQETRNLIRFDFSQIPAGATVQSVELSLYSYNSTANGTHSGINTSLLQRVTSSWEEDTVTWNSQPITTVDDEVVLVNSTMNVQNYLDIDVTNMTSYMIANPSNNYGFMLRLEDETNTSTRRMLFASSDNADSDLHPKVVIEYSVYE
;
A
#
# COMPACT_ATOMS: atom_id res chain seq x y z
N MET A 1 -12.34 123.19 9.99
CA MET A 1 -12.80 121.94 10.62
C MET A 1 -11.66 120.91 10.60
N LYS A 2 -11.28 120.43 11.79
CA LYS A 2 -10.54 119.19 12.12
C LYS A 2 -9.27 118.80 11.32
N LYS A 3 -8.12 119.01 11.98
CA LYS A 3 -6.97 118.10 12.29
C LYS A 3 -6.38 117.20 11.17
N MET A 4 -5.08 116.90 11.03
CA MET A 4 -3.80 117.26 11.69
C MET A 4 -2.73 116.30 11.09
N LYS A 5 -1.60 116.82 10.57
CA LYS A 5 -0.17 116.31 10.62
C LYS A 5 0.13 114.84 10.19
N ILE A 6 1.28 114.39 9.67
CA ILE A 6 2.69 114.81 9.46
C ILE A 6 3.32 113.72 8.54
N LEU A 7 3.99 114.07 7.43
CA LEU A 7 5.45 113.95 7.14
C LEU A 7 6.13 112.57 7.34
N LEU A 8 6.85 112.04 6.33
CA LEU A 8 8.28 111.67 6.47
C LEU A 8 8.98 111.34 5.12
N HIS A 9 10.32 111.48 5.14
CA HIS A 9 11.27 111.63 4.03
C HIS A 9 11.83 110.31 3.45
N ILE A 10 12.32 110.43 2.22
CA ILE A 10 13.01 109.43 1.40
C ILE A 10 14.50 109.34 1.78
N ALA A 11 15.07 108.13 1.81
CA ALA A 11 16.50 107.86 1.90
C ALA A 11 16.94 106.79 0.89
N PHE A 12 18.14 106.96 0.33
CA PHE A 12 18.76 106.22 -0.78
C PHE A 12 19.84 105.28 -0.22
N ILE A 13 19.89 104.00 -0.60
CA ILE A 13 20.97 103.04 -0.28
C ILE A 13 21.29 102.14 -1.49
N ALA A 14 22.58 101.82 -1.64
CA ALA A 14 23.27 101.22 -2.78
C ALA A 14 23.48 99.68 -2.70
N ILE A 15 24.19 99.12 -3.73
CA ILE A 15 24.95 97.84 -3.77
C ILE A 15 24.10 96.61 -4.23
N THR A 16 24.44 95.68 -5.14
CA THR A 16 25.68 94.96 -5.55
C THR A 16 25.44 94.17 -6.86
N LEU A 17 26.53 93.79 -7.58
CA LEU A 17 26.55 92.83 -8.71
C LEU A 17 26.04 91.43 -8.33
N LEU A 18 25.30 90.78 -9.24
CA LEU A 18 25.07 89.32 -9.28
C LEU A 18 25.71 88.71 -10.53
N PHE A 19 26.56 87.71 -10.34
CA PHE A 19 26.98 86.77 -11.39
C PHE A 19 25.91 85.70 -11.56
N ILE A 20 25.53 85.43 -12.81
CA ILE A 20 24.63 84.34 -13.21
C ILE A 20 25.45 83.04 -13.19
N SER A 21 25.13 82.15 -12.25
CA SER A 21 25.56 80.76 -12.25
C SER A 21 24.42 79.91 -12.79
N CYS A 22 24.59 79.32 -13.97
CA CYS A 22 23.66 78.38 -14.57
C CYS A 22 23.95 77.00 -13.97
N GLY A 23 23.09 76.51 -13.08
CA GLY A 23 23.07 75.11 -12.66
C GLY A 23 21.99 74.38 -13.46
N ASN A 24 22.39 73.40 -14.27
CA ASN A 24 21.46 72.43 -14.84
C ASN A 24 21.09 71.46 -13.72
N ASP A 25 19.89 71.61 -13.15
CA ASP A 25 19.28 70.56 -12.34
C ASP A 25 18.65 69.55 -13.31
N ASP A 26 19.43 68.53 -13.68
CA ASP A 26 18.87 67.26 -14.15
C ASP A 26 18.25 66.58 -12.92
N ASP A 27 16.93 66.72 -12.74
CA ASP A 27 16.18 65.87 -11.82
C ASP A 27 16.30 64.43 -12.32
N ALA A 28 17.23 63.67 -11.73
CA ALA A 28 17.31 62.24 -11.93
C ALA A 28 15.99 61.61 -11.47
N ILE A 29 15.20 61.13 -12.42
CA ILE A 29 14.04 60.28 -12.14
C ILE A 29 14.58 59.04 -11.43
N ILE A 30 14.40 58.97 -10.10
CA ILE A 30 14.60 57.73 -9.35
C ILE A 30 13.45 56.81 -9.77
N VAL A 31 13.65 56.04 -10.83
CA VAL A 31 12.85 54.84 -11.07
C VAL A 31 13.19 53.91 -9.92
N ALA A 32 12.35 53.86 -8.89
CA ALA A 32 12.50 52.87 -7.85
C ALA A 32 12.44 51.51 -8.54
N ASN A 33 13.57 50.79 -8.55
CA ASN A 33 13.61 49.43 -9.07
C ASN A 33 12.61 48.61 -8.25
N ASN A 34 11.68 47.92 -8.92
CA ASN A 34 10.84 46.93 -8.25
C ASN A 34 11.75 45.81 -7.77
N VAL A 35 11.96 45.73 -6.46
CA VAL A 35 12.69 44.65 -5.81
C VAL A 35 11.64 43.69 -5.28
N ILE A 36 11.61 42.52 -5.88
CA ILE A 36 10.81 41.39 -5.41
C ILE A 36 11.75 40.47 -4.64
N SER A 37 11.38 40.12 -3.41
CA SER A 37 12.02 39.02 -2.69
C SER A 37 10.99 38.01 -2.22
N VAL A 38 11.39 36.75 -2.24
CA VAL A 38 10.60 35.61 -1.79
C VAL A 38 11.16 35.14 -0.45
N GLN A 39 10.30 34.84 0.50
CA GLN A 39 10.70 34.51 1.87
C GLN A 39 10.64 33.00 2.08
N ASP A 40 11.61 32.50 2.85
CA ASP A 40 11.61 31.13 3.33
C ASP A 40 10.34 30.84 4.14
N LEU A 41 9.87 29.59 4.07
CA LEU A 41 8.72 29.10 4.81
C LEU A 41 9.15 27.90 5.63
N ALA A 42 9.06 28.02 6.95
CA ALA A 42 9.21 26.89 7.86
C ALA A 42 7.87 26.59 8.52
N VAL A 43 7.38 25.37 8.36
CA VAL A 43 6.14 24.90 8.99
C VAL A 43 6.35 23.53 9.63
N THR A 44 5.42 23.18 10.50
CA THR A 44 5.31 21.84 11.06
C THR A 44 3.89 21.37 10.83
N ILE A 45 3.74 20.16 10.31
CA ILE A 45 2.44 19.50 10.15
C ILE A 45 2.55 18.07 10.69
N ASP A 46 1.42 17.46 10.99
CA ASP A 46 1.39 16.03 11.29
C ASP A 46 1.64 15.22 10.02
N GLU A 47 2.27 14.05 10.17
CA GLU A 47 2.41 13.08 9.09
C GLU A 47 1.05 12.50 8.65
N ASN A 48 1.05 11.72 7.57
CA ASN A 48 -0.18 11.19 6.94
C ASN A 48 -1.23 12.28 6.57
N PRO A 49 -0.84 13.43 5.99
CA PRO A 49 -1.79 14.44 5.53
C PRO A 49 -2.62 13.91 4.35
N THR A 50 -3.71 14.61 4.02
CA THR A 50 -4.53 14.27 2.85
C THR A 50 -4.00 14.97 1.59
N VAL A 51 -4.13 14.33 0.42
CA VAL A 51 -3.81 14.96 -0.87
C VAL A 51 -4.65 16.24 -1.04
N GLY A 52 -4.00 17.35 -1.39
CA GLY A 52 -4.62 18.67 -1.50
C GLY A 52 -4.66 19.47 -0.21
N GLN A 53 -4.23 18.91 0.93
CA GLN A 53 -4.12 19.63 2.19
C GLN A 53 -3.18 20.84 2.04
N VAL A 54 -3.64 22.01 2.47
CA VAL A 54 -2.84 23.24 2.47
C VAL A 54 -1.75 23.15 3.53
N VAL A 55 -0.51 23.36 3.12
CA VAL A 55 0.68 23.32 3.98
C VAL A 55 1.09 24.73 4.41
N GLY A 56 0.92 25.71 3.53
CA GLY A 56 1.26 27.10 3.79
C GLY A 56 1.28 27.94 2.53
N THR A 57 1.73 29.18 2.64
CA THR A 57 1.83 30.10 1.50
C THR A 57 3.14 30.84 1.54
N VAL A 58 3.89 30.78 0.44
CA VAL A 58 5.18 31.46 0.30
C VAL A 58 4.95 32.97 0.20
N GLN A 59 5.54 33.73 1.12
CA GLN A 59 5.37 35.18 1.17
C GLN A 59 6.35 35.90 0.25
N THR A 60 5.92 37.02 -0.33
CA THR A 60 6.77 37.89 -1.16
C THR A 60 6.62 39.34 -0.75
N THR A 61 7.70 40.09 -0.82
CA THR A 61 7.69 41.55 -0.70
C THR A 61 7.96 42.18 -2.06
N GLN A 62 7.21 43.23 -2.41
CA GLN A 62 7.44 44.03 -3.61
C GLN A 62 7.58 45.50 -3.20
N THR A 63 8.67 46.15 -3.57
CA THR A 63 8.91 47.55 -3.20
C THR A 63 8.12 48.54 -4.06
N VAL A 64 7.75 48.19 -5.31
CA VAL A 64 7.03 49.11 -6.21
C VAL A 64 6.26 48.36 -7.31
N GLY A 65 4.96 48.62 -7.46
CA GLY A 65 4.17 48.11 -8.59
C GLY A 65 3.83 46.62 -8.47
N GLY A 66 2.54 46.32 -8.23
CA GLY A 66 2.01 44.96 -8.10
C GLY A 66 1.98 44.18 -9.41
N GLY A 67 3.15 43.83 -9.94
CA GLY A 67 3.29 42.93 -11.07
C GLY A 67 2.72 41.55 -10.77
N SER A 68 2.33 40.81 -11.81
CA SER A 68 1.86 39.43 -11.66
C SER A 68 3.01 38.53 -11.19
N LEU A 69 2.82 37.88 -10.06
CA LEU A 69 3.76 36.90 -9.52
C LEU A 69 3.45 35.53 -10.12
N VAL A 70 4.50 34.81 -10.51
CA VAL A 70 4.39 33.44 -11.02
C VAL A 70 5.37 32.55 -10.28
N TYR A 71 4.84 31.75 -9.35
CA TYR A 71 5.60 30.86 -8.49
C TYR A 71 5.85 29.50 -9.14
N SER A 72 7.00 28.89 -8.86
CA SER A 72 7.33 27.53 -9.28
C SER A 72 8.21 26.82 -8.26
N ILE A 73 8.00 25.51 -8.10
CA ILE A 73 8.92 24.62 -7.38
C ILE A 73 10.04 24.25 -8.36
N THR A 74 11.29 24.58 -8.02
CA THR A 74 12.46 24.21 -8.85
C THR A 74 13.05 22.87 -8.43
N THR A 75 13.04 22.60 -7.13
CA THR A 75 13.49 21.34 -6.54
C THR A 75 12.63 21.02 -5.33
N GLN A 76 12.49 19.74 -5.03
CA GLN A 76 11.89 19.26 -3.81
C GLN A 76 12.41 17.87 -3.46
N THR A 77 12.50 17.61 -2.17
CA THR A 77 12.92 16.33 -1.60
C THR A 77 11.92 15.97 -0.50
N PRO A 78 11.18 14.86 -0.65
CA PRO A 78 11.12 13.96 -1.81
C PRO A 78 10.57 14.64 -3.08
N THR A 79 10.94 14.10 -4.25
CA THR A 79 10.43 14.59 -5.53
C THR A 79 8.93 14.29 -5.66
N GLY A 80 8.12 15.30 -5.98
CA GLY A 80 6.67 15.15 -6.16
C GLY A 80 5.83 15.38 -4.90
N ALA A 81 6.42 15.72 -3.76
CA ALA A 81 5.69 15.89 -2.50
C ALA A 81 4.68 17.04 -2.50
N LEU A 82 4.99 18.16 -3.16
CA LEU A 82 4.21 19.39 -3.12
C LEU A 82 3.75 19.86 -4.51
N ASN A 83 2.56 20.46 -4.53
CA ASN A 83 2.09 21.35 -5.58
C ASN A 83 2.19 22.80 -5.09
N ILE A 84 2.42 23.74 -6.01
CA ILE A 84 2.34 25.17 -5.74
C ILE A 84 1.35 25.84 -6.68
N ASN A 85 0.43 26.65 -6.13
CA ASN A 85 -0.41 27.52 -6.95
C ASN A 85 0.46 28.65 -7.53
N ALA A 86 0.59 28.66 -8.85
CA ALA A 86 1.47 29.59 -9.55
C ALA A 86 1.10 31.07 -9.35
N SER A 87 -0.14 31.41 -8.98
CA SER A 87 -0.56 32.81 -8.79
C SER A 87 -0.54 33.26 -7.32
N THR A 88 -0.78 32.35 -6.38
CA THR A 88 -0.93 32.69 -4.95
C THR A 88 0.27 32.27 -4.10
N GLY A 89 1.13 31.37 -4.58
CA GLY A 89 2.22 30.80 -3.79
C GLY A 89 1.75 29.81 -2.71
N GLU A 90 0.47 29.40 -2.74
CA GLU A 90 -0.09 28.40 -1.84
C GLU A 90 0.49 27.02 -2.16
N LEU A 91 0.97 26.33 -1.13
CA LEU A 91 1.52 24.98 -1.21
C LEU A 91 0.49 23.97 -0.70
N THR A 92 0.29 22.91 -1.46
CA THR A 92 -0.58 21.79 -1.09
C THR A 92 0.15 20.46 -1.23
N VAL A 93 -0.24 19.47 -0.43
CA VAL A 93 0.24 18.09 -0.56
C VAL A 93 -0.15 17.53 -1.94
N ALA A 94 0.82 17.06 -2.71
CA ALA A 94 0.60 16.43 -4.01
C ALA A 94 0.53 14.90 -3.89
N ASP A 95 1.39 14.32 -3.05
CA ASP A 95 1.43 12.90 -2.76
C ASP A 95 1.59 12.69 -1.25
N ALA A 96 0.55 12.16 -0.63
CA ALA A 96 0.49 11.95 0.81
C ALA A 96 1.45 10.85 1.29
N THR A 97 1.78 9.86 0.45
CA THR A 97 2.64 8.73 0.85
C THR A 97 4.09 9.13 1.05
N LEU A 98 4.45 10.37 0.68
CA LEU A 98 5.79 10.93 0.89
C LEU A 98 5.92 11.63 2.26
N PHE A 99 4.81 11.82 2.97
CA PHE A 99 4.72 12.46 4.29
C PHE A 99 4.56 11.41 5.39
N ASP A 100 5.55 10.53 5.45
CA ASP A 100 5.75 9.48 6.45
C ASP A 100 7.00 9.88 7.25
N TYR A 101 6.91 10.01 8.58
CA TYR A 101 7.98 10.48 9.45
C TYR A 101 9.14 9.48 9.50
N GLU A 102 8.86 8.18 9.50
CA GLU A 102 9.83 7.09 9.53
C GLU A 102 10.71 7.12 8.28
N THR A 103 10.14 7.53 7.14
CA THR A 103 10.86 7.67 5.87
C THR A 103 11.45 9.07 5.67
N ASN A 104 10.65 10.12 5.90
CA ASN A 104 10.94 11.52 5.59
C ASN A 104 10.55 12.46 6.73
N GLN A 105 11.39 12.55 7.76
CA GLN A 105 11.18 13.49 8.89
C GLN A 105 11.02 14.96 8.46
N THR A 106 11.56 15.32 7.28
CA THR A 106 11.43 16.66 6.71
C THR A 106 11.19 16.60 5.21
N ILE A 107 10.28 17.45 4.74
CA ILE A 107 10.06 17.73 3.31
C ILE A 107 10.64 19.10 3.01
N THR A 108 11.45 19.20 1.97
CA THR A 108 12.07 20.46 1.55
C THR A 108 11.76 20.80 0.11
N ALA A 109 11.60 22.08 -0.20
CA ALA A 109 11.44 22.56 -1.56
C ALA A 109 12.14 23.90 -1.77
N THR A 110 12.66 24.14 -2.98
CA THR A 110 13.14 25.46 -3.40
C THR A 110 12.12 26.09 -4.33
N ILE A 111 11.70 27.30 -4.00
CA ILE A 111 10.70 28.07 -4.74
C ILE A 111 11.38 29.23 -5.45
N SER A 112 11.03 29.43 -6.72
CA SER A 112 11.45 30.58 -7.52
C SER A 112 10.26 31.30 -8.13
N LEU A 113 10.47 32.58 -8.45
CA LEU A 113 9.51 33.39 -9.21
C LEU A 113 10.12 33.81 -10.53
N ILE A 114 9.28 33.94 -11.57
CA ILE A 114 9.73 34.44 -12.87
C ILE A 114 10.34 35.84 -12.73
N GLY A 115 11.57 36.01 -13.23
CA GLY A 115 12.27 37.30 -13.22
C GLY A 115 12.88 37.70 -11.88
N VAL A 116 12.84 36.83 -10.88
CA VAL A 116 13.42 37.06 -9.54
C VAL A 116 14.60 36.11 -9.33
N THR A 117 15.76 36.64 -8.94
CA THR A 117 16.98 35.84 -8.73
C THR A 117 17.05 35.20 -7.34
N ASN A 118 16.38 35.78 -6.36
CA ASN A 118 16.26 35.22 -5.02
C ASN A 118 15.25 34.06 -5.02
N THR A 119 15.58 33.00 -4.29
CA THR A 119 14.74 31.81 -4.08
C THR A 119 14.38 31.69 -2.60
N ALA A 120 13.30 30.96 -2.32
CA ALA A 120 12.89 30.63 -0.96
C ALA A 120 13.05 29.14 -0.69
N MET A 121 13.56 28.81 0.49
CA MET A 121 13.56 27.46 1.04
C MET A 121 12.26 27.22 1.81
N VAL A 122 11.55 26.17 1.43
CA VAL A 122 10.42 25.64 2.18
C VAL A 122 10.94 24.44 2.96
N THR A 123 10.70 24.43 4.27
CA THR A 123 11.00 23.33 5.17
C THR A 123 9.75 22.96 5.94
N ILE A 124 9.27 21.74 5.74
CA ILE A 124 8.13 21.16 6.44
C ILE A 124 8.70 20.09 7.35
N ASN A 125 8.61 20.31 8.66
CA ASN A 125 8.93 19.27 9.64
C ASN A 125 7.67 18.43 9.88
N LEU A 126 7.81 17.12 9.94
CA LEU A 126 6.70 16.24 10.30
C LEU A 126 6.69 16.02 11.81
N ASN A 127 5.51 16.04 12.42
CA ASN A 127 5.31 15.46 13.74
C ASN A 127 5.10 13.95 13.56
N ASN A 128 5.88 13.16 14.30
CA ASN A 128 5.63 11.72 14.42
C ASN A 128 4.33 11.50 15.20
N LEU A 129 3.38 10.85 14.56
CA LEU A 129 2.18 10.32 15.17
C LEU A 129 2.41 8.84 15.51
N PRO A 130 1.87 8.32 16.62
CA PRO A 130 1.97 6.90 16.91
C PRO A 130 1.28 6.06 15.83
N ASP A 131 2.01 5.15 15.19
CA ASP A 131 1.43 4.14 14.31
C ASP A 131 0.31 3.38 15.03
N ILE A 132 -0.78 3.15 14.31
CA ILE A 132 -1.93 2.42 14.83
C ILE A 132 -1.90 1.02 14.24
N LEU A 133 -2.04 0.02 15.09
CA LEU A 133 -2.21 -1.36 14.64
C LEU A 133 -3.66 -1.56 14.15
N VAL A 134 -3.83 -1.74 12.85
CA VAL A 134 -5.12 -2.00 12.22
C VAL A 134 -5.27 -3.49 11.93
N ASN A 135 -6.43 -4.06 12.26
CA ASN A 135 -6.74 -5.47 12.02
C ASN A 135 -7.58 -5.61 10.75
N TYR A 136 -7.28 -6.64 9.98
CA TYR A 136 -7.88 -6.97 8.70
C TYR A 136 -8.30 -8.44 8.69
N THR A 137 -9.44 -8.69 8.04
CA THR A 137 -9.93 -10.03 7.73
C THR A 137 -9.94 -10.21 6.23
N GLU A 138 -9.24 -11.21 5.73
CA GLU A 138 -9.23 -11.59 4.32
C GLU A 138 -9.87 -12.97 4.13
N THR A 139 -10.66 -13.14 3.07
CA THR A 139 -11.30 -14.42 2.76
C THR A 139 -10.96 -14.84 1.35
N ILE A 140 -10.27 -15.98 1.23
CA ILE A 140 -9.83 -16.54 -0.04
C ILE A 140 -10.65 -17.78 -0.31
N ARG A 141 -11.36 -17.78 -1.43
CA ARG A 141 -12.14 -18.92 -1.91
C ARG A 141 -11.97 -19.05 -3.42
N PRO A 142 -10.92 -19.76 -3.87
CA PRO A 142 -10.65 -19.89 -5.30
C PRO A 142 -11.77 -20.65 -6.00
N ASP A 143 -12.09 -20.22 -7.20
CA ASP A 143 -12.95 -20.91 -8.16
C ASP A 143 -12.12 -21.72 -9.17
N VAL A 144 -12.78 -22.28 -10.18
CA VAL A 144 -12.13 -23.11 -11.22
C VAL A 144 -11.08 -22.37 -12.07
N SER A 145 -11.06 -21.03 -12.05
CA SER A 145 -10.19 -20.20 -12.88
C SER A 145 -8.94 -19.69 -12.16
N ASP A 146 -9.00 -19.54 -10.83
CA ASP A 146 -7.89 -19.07 -9.98
C ASP A 146 -7.47 -20.10 -8.91
N GLY A 147 -8.26 -21.16 -8.73
CA GLY A 147 -7.92 -22.34 -7.95
C GLY A 147 -6.74 -23.09 -8.52
N LYS A 148 -5.93 -23.64 -7.62
CA LYS A 148 -4.83 -24.53 -7.97
C LYS A 148 -4.89 -25.75 -7.08
N ASP A 149 -5.49 -26.83 -7.56
CA ASP A 149 -5.59 -28.10 -6.86
C ASP A 149 -5.43 -29.30 -7.80
N ALA A 150 -5.00 -30.44 -7.27
CA ALA A 150 -4.77 -31.61 -8.10
C ALA A 150 -5.00 -32.90 -7.35
N PHE A 151 -5.87 -33.73 -7.92
CA PHE A 151 -6.07 -35.11 -7.51
C PHE A 151 -4.94 -35.97 -8.05
N ILE A 152 -4.27 -36.74 -7.19
CA ILE A 152 -3.22 -37.67 -7.62
C ILE A 152 -3.53 -39.07 -7.10
N TYR A 153 -3.40 -40.05 -8.00
CA TYR A 153 -3.89 -41.40 -7.76
C TYR A 153 -2.90 -42.46 -8.23
N GLU A 154 -2.52 -43.35 -7.32
CA GLU A 154 -1.51 -44.39 -7.58
C GLU A 154 -1.86 -45.30 -8.75
N TYR A 155 -3.14 -45.68 -8.90
CA TYR A 155 -3.56 -46.58 -9.97
C TYR A 155 -3.36 -45.97 -11.37
N ASN A 156 -3.53 -44.65 -11.49
CA ASN A 156 -3.30 -43.90 -12.72
C ASN A 156 -2.08 -42.99 -12.55
N ALA A 157 -0.93 -43.59 -12.22
CA ALA A 157 0.21 -42.86 -11.67
C ALA A 157 0.81 -41.75 -12.57
N ASP A 158 0.62 -41.86 -13.89
CA ASP A 158 1.10 -40.90 -14.89
C ASP A 158 -0.02 -39.99 -15.44
N GLN A 159 -1.26 -40.16 -14.99
CA GLN A 159 -2.38 -39.33 -15.43
C GLN A 159 -2.44 -38.06 -14.59
N ASN A 160 -2.49 -36.91 -15.27
CA ASN A 160 -2.86 -35.65 -14.64
C ASN A 160 -4.38 -35.59 -14.48
N LEU A 161 -4.84 -35.21 -13.29
CA LEU A 161 -6.25 -35.08 -12.92
C LEU A 161 -6.50 -33.71 -12.28
N ALA A 162 -5.94 -32.65 -12.88
CA ALA A 162 -6.08 -31.26 -12.45
C ALA A 162 -7.56 -30.89 -12.19
N THR A 163 -8.43 -31.15 -13.17
CA THR A 163 -9.83 -30.69 -13.14
C THR A 163 -10.76 -31.62 -12.36
N HIS A 164 -10.26 -32.38 -11.38
CA HIS A 164 -11.07 -33.38 -10.68
C HIS A 164 -11.89 -32.70 -9.58
N PRO A 165 -13.23 -32.90 -9.49
CA PRO A 165 -14.10 -32.16 -8.57
C PRO A 165 -13.98 -32.58 -7.09
N ASP A 166 -13.05 -33.48 -6.77
CA ASP A 166 -12.88 -34.06 -5.43
C ASP A 166 -11.52 -33.69 -4.87
N PHE A 167 -11.52 -33.16 -3.65
CA PHE A 167 -10.33 -32.99 -2.82
C PHE A 167 -10.34 -34.06 -1.72
N MET A 168 -9.54 -35.12 -1.88
CA MET A 168 -9.56 -36.26 -0.96
C MET A 168 -8.21 -36.90 -0.67
N ALA A 169 -8.15 -37.56 0.49
CA ALA A 169 -7.16 -38.56 0.83
C ALA A 169 -7.86 -39.92 0.99
N GLY A 170 -7.28 -40.98 0.44
CA GLY A 170 -7.95 -42.28 0.48
C GLY A 170 -7.10 -43.47 0.08
N MET A 171 -7.69 -44.63 0.32
CA MET A 171 -7.22 -45.95 -0.07
C MET A 171 -8.39 -46.65 -0.77
N TYR A 172 -8.18 -47.17 -1.97
CA TYR A 172 -9.17 -47.97 -2.69
C TYR A 172 -8.46 -49.13 -3.39
N ASN A 173 -8.85 -50.38 -3.09
CA ASN A 173 -8.19 -51.58 -3.61
C ASN A 173 -6.65 -51.57 -3.46
N SER A 174 -6.14 -51.15 -2.30
CA SER A 174 -4.71 -50.99 -2.04
C SER A 174 -4.01 -49.98 -2.95
N GLN A 175 -4.74 -48.98 -3.44
CA GLN A 175 -4.19 -47.85 -4.20
C GLN A 175 -4.46 -46.56 -3.47
N GLU A 176 -3.41 -45.78 -3.27
CA GLU A 176 -3.43 -44.52 -2.54
C GLU A 176 -3.95 -43.37 -3.40
N THR A 177 -4.68 -42.45 -2.78
CA THR A 177 -5.09 -41.17 -3.35
C THR A 177 -4.68 -40.06 -2.40
N ARG A 178 -4.10 -39.00 -2.96
CA ARG A 178 -3.76 -37.76 -2.25
C ARG A 178 -4.28 -36.58 -3.06
N ASN A 179 -4.33 -35.41 -2.45
CA ASN A 179 -4.66 -34.19 -3.16
C ASN A 179 -3.71 -33.07 -2.79
N LEU A 180 -3.45 -32.20 -3.76
CA LEU A 180 -2.70 -30.96 -3.60
C LEU A 180 -3.67 -29.78 -3.68
N ILE A 181 -3.44 -28.72 -2.91
CA ILE A 181 -4.17 -27.46 -3.03
C ILE A 181 -3.25 -26.30 -2.69
N ARG A 182 -3.34 -25.20 -3.43
CA ARG A 182 -2.57 -23.98 -3.16
C ARG A 182 -3.50 -22.77 -3.20
N PHE A 183 -3.38 -21.93 -2.18
CA PHE A 183 -4.02 -20.62 -2.13
C PHE A 183 -3.01 -19.53 -2.48
N ASP A 184 -3.47 -18.49 -3.18
CA ASP A 184 -2.69 -17.27 -3.39
C ASP A 184 -2.86 -16.33 -2.21
N PHE A 185 -1.74 -15.94 -1.60
CA PHE A 185 -1.69 -15.03 -0.46
C PHE A 185 -1.14 -13.66 -0.83
N SER A 186 -0.98 -13.34 -2.11
CA SER A 186 -0.37 -12.08 -2.56
C SER A 186 -1.13 -10.82 -2.13
N GLN A 187 -2.41 -10.93 -1.74
CA GLN A 187 -3.17 -9.81 -1.21
C GLN A 187 -2.79 -9.43 0.22
N ILE A 188 -2.11 -10.31 0.96
CA ILE A 188 -1.66 -10.02 2.33
C ILE A 188 -0.39 -9.16 2.24
N PRO A 189 -0.38 -7.94 2.82
CA PRO A 189 0.76 -7.04 2.74
C PRO A 189 2.04 -7.65 3.33
N ALA A 190 3.19 -7.34 2.71
CA ALA A 190 4.47 -7.70 3.27
C ALA A 190 4.66 -7.03 4.65
N GLY A 191 5.11 -7.79 5.65
CA GLY A 191 5.24 -7.29 7.03
C GLY A 191 3.97 -7.38 7.86
N ALA A 192 2.84 -7.84 7.30
CA ALA A 192 1.64 -8.15 8.07
C ALA A 192 1.93 -9.18 9.17
N THR A 193 1.39 -8.93 10.35
CA THR A 193 1.40 -9.89 11.46
C THR A 193 0.15 -10.76 11.35
N VAL A 194 0.34 -12.01 10.93
CA VAL A 194 -0.75 -13.01 10.86
C VAL A 194 -1.14 -13.43 12.28
N GLN A 195 -2.45 -13.37 12.57
CA GLN A 195 -3.01 -13.69 13.89
C GLN A 195 -3.66 -15.07 13.88
N SER A 196 -4.46 -15.37 12.86
CA SER A 196 -5.05 -16.68 12.63
C SER A 196 -5.24 -16.95 11.15
N VAL A 197 -5.16 -18.23 10.79
CA VAL A 197 -5.59 -18.72 9.47
C VAL A 197 -6.42 -19.97 9.65
N GLU A 198 -7.66 -19.91 9.17
CA GLU A 198 -8.65 -20.98 9.31
C GLU A 198 -9.06 -21.51 7.92
N LEU A 199 -8.79 -22.80 7.68
CA LEU A 199 -9.19 -23.50 6.47
C LEU A 199 -10.52 -24.24 6.70
N SER A 200 -11.46 -24.07 5.78
CA SER A 200 -12.72 -24.81 5.72
C SER A 200 -12.76 -25.70 4.49
N LEU A 201 -13.07 -26.99 4.71
CA LEU A 201 -13.26 -28.01 3.68
C LEU A 201 -14.68 -28.56 3.76
N TYR A 202 -15.37 -28.59 2.62
CA TYR A 202 -16.78 -28.95 2.54
C TYR A 202 -16.93 -30.33 1.91
N SER A 203 -17.61 -31.23 2.61
CA SER A 203 -17.85 -32.59 2.14
C SER A 203 -19.17 -32.68 1.41
N TYR A 204 -19.24 -33.61 0.48
CA TYR A 204 -20.43 -33.87 -0.32
C TYR A 204 -20.48 -35.33 -0.76
N ASN A 205 -21.54 -35.73 -1.43
CA ASN A 205 -21.64 -37.06 -2.03
C ASN A 205 -21.15 -37.01 -3.47
N SER A 206 -19.85 -37.26 -3.67
CA SER A 206 -19.22 -37.28 -4.99
C SER A 206 -19.88 -38.31 -5.89
N THR A 207 -20.10 -37.95 -7.15
CA THR A 207 -20.66 -38.86 -8.15
C THR A 207 -19.67 -39.97 -8.53
N ALA A 208 -18.36 -39.67 -8.51
CA ALA A 208 -17.31 -40.61 -8.86
C ALA A 208 -16.89 -41.46 -7.65
N ASN A 209 -16.67 -40.81 -6.50
CA ASN A 209 -16.06 -41.45 -5.35
C ASN A 209 -17.04 -41.69 -4.20
N GLY A 210 -18.20 -41.02 -4.11
CA GLY A 210 -19.15 -41.16 -3.00
C GLY A 210 -18.81 -40.26 -1.80
N THR A 211 -18.99 -40.77 -0.58
CA THR A 211 -18.86 -39.99 0.68
C THR A 211 -17.61 -40.34 1.50
N HIS A 212 -17.41 -39.79 2.70
CA HIS A 212 -16.42 -40.33 3.65
C HIS A 212 -16.63 -41.84 3.91
N SER A 213 -15.55 -42.57 4.22
CA SER A 213 -15.63 -44.00 4.56
C SER A 213 -14.43 -44.50 5.39
N GLY A 214 -14.66 -45.54 6.20
CA GLY A 214 -13.61 -46.23 6.97
C GLY A 214 -12.92 -45.35 8.02
N ILE A 215 -11.75 -45.79 8.49
CA ILE A 215 -10.90 -45.02 9.41
C ILE A 215 -10.04 -44.05 8.59
N ASN A 216 -10.49 -42.81 8.45
CA ASN A 216 -9.97 -41.89 7.45
C ASN A 216 -9.18 -40.70 8.03
N THR A 217 -8.66 -40.79 9.25
CA THR A 217 -7.76 -39.78 9.80
C THR A 217 -6.71 -39.41 8.76
N SER A 218 -6.59 -38.11 8.50
CA SER A 218 -5.77 -37.57 7.42
C SER A 218 -4.85 -36.48 7.96
N LEU A 219 -3.79 -36.20 7.22
CA LEU A 219 -2.82 -35.15 7.52
C LEU A 219 -2.89 -34.09 6.42
N LEU A 220 -2.88 -32.84 6.83
CA LEU A 220 -2.61 -31.70 5.98
C LEU A 220 -1.15 -31.29 6.21
N GLN A 221 -0.34 -31.39 5.17
CA GLN A 221 1.10 -31.11 5.24
C GLN A 221 1.49 -30.02 4.25
N ARG A 222 2.43 -29.15 4.63
CA ARG A 222 2.96 -28.14 3.73
C ARG A 222 3.83 -28.77 2.65
N VAL A 223 3.61 -28.35 1.41
CA VAL A 223 4.41 -28.74 0.25
C VAL A 223 5.68 -27.90 0.20
N THR A 224 6.83 -28.52 -0.09
CA THR A 224 8.16 -27.87 -0.05
C THR A 224 8.88 -27.82 -1.41
N SER A 225 8.22 -28.27 -2.47
CA SER A 225 8.76 -28.23 -3.84
C SER A 225 7.68 -27.82 -4.83
N SER A 226 8.10 -27.18 -5.92
CA SER A 226 7.20 -26.69 -6.97
C SER A 226 6.43 -27.82 -7.65
N TRP A 227 5.17 -27.54 -8.00
CA TRP A 227 4.32 -28.38 -8.83
C TRP A 227 3.41 -27.49 -9.67
N GLU A 228 3.06 -27.96 -10.85
CA GLU A 228 2.08 -27.31 -11.74
C GLU A 228 0.85 -28.18 -11.89
N GLU A 229 -0.31 -27.53 -11.84
CA GLU A 229 -1.61 -28.18 -11.75
C GLU A 229 -1.88 -29.09 -12.94
N ASP A 230 -1.58 -28.60 -14.14
CA ASP A 230 -1.81 -29.23 -15.44
C ASP A 230 -0.79 -30.32 -15.80
N THR A 231 0.22 -30.54 -14.96
CA THR A 231 1.29 -31.53 -15.21
C THR A 231 1.59 -32.45 -14.03
N VAL A 232 1.17 -32.13 -12.81
CA VAL A 232 1.44 -32.98 -11.65
C VAL A 232 0.68 -34.30 -11.75
N THR A 233 1.35 -35.38 -11.33
CA THR A 233 0.84 -36.75 -11.33
C THR A 233 1.26 -37.43 -10.03
N TRP A 234 0.84 -38.68 -9.80
CA TRP A 234 1.33 -39.46 -8.66
C TRP A 234 2.85 -39.63 -8.70
N ASN A 235 3.41 -39.95 -9.86
CA ASN A 235 4.84 -40.19 -10.03
C ASN A 235 5.70 -38.91 -9.95
N SER A 236 5.10 -37.74 -10.19
CA SER A 236 5.76 -36.43 -10.13
C SER A 236 5.31 -35.59 -8.94
N GLN A 237 4.67 -36.19 -7.93
CA GLN A 237 4.13 -35.47 -6.78
C GLN A 237 5.25 -34.72 -6.01
N PRO A 238 4.94 -33.55 -5.46
CA PRO A 238 5.92 -32.77 -4.72
C PRO A 238 6.18 -33.39 -3.34
N ILE A 239 7.33 -33.01 -2.76
CA ILE A 239 7.71 -33.40 -1.39
C ILE A 239 6.99 -32.51 -0.37
N THR A 240 6.67 -33.05 0.80
CA THR A 240 6.07 -32.34 1.94
C THR A 240 7.00 -32.30 3.16
N THR A 241 6.65 -31.49 4.15
CA THR A 241 7.25 -31.51 5.50
C THR A 241 6.21 -31.86 6.56
N VAL A 242 6.69 -32.43 7.68
CA VAL A 242 5.89 -32.67 8.89
C VAL A 242 5.87 -31.46 9.83
N ASP A 243 6.68 -30.44 9.55
CA ASP A 243 6.67 -29.20 10.34
C ASP A 243 5.29 -28.54 10.26
N ASP A 244 4.72 -28.25 11.43
CA ASP A 244 3.40 -27.63 11.60
C ASP A 244 2.23 -28.41 10.97
N GLU A 245 2.40 -29.71 10.69
CA GLU A 245 1.35 -30.54 10.10
C GLU A 245 0.08 -30.57 10.96
N VAL A 246 -1.07 -30.64 10.29
CA VAL A 246 -2.38 -30.61 10.96
C VAL A 246 -3.09 -31.94 10.75
N VAL A 247 -3.55 -32.53 11.86
CA VAL A 247 -4.32 -33.78 11.84
C VAL A 247 -5.80 -33.47 11.66
N LEU A 248 -6.38 -33.99 10.57
CA LEU A 248 -7.82 -34.03 10.37
C LEU A 248 -8.35 -35.34 10.94
N VAL A 249 -9.01 -35.24 12.09
CA VAL A 249 -9.54 -36.39 12.83
C VAL A 249 -10.55 -37.19 12.00
N ASN A 250 -10.68 -38.48 12.30
CA ASN A 250 -11.62 -39.38 11.62
C ASN A 250 -13.06 -38.84 11.55
N SER A 251 -13.71 -38.98 10.40
CA SER A 251 -15.10 -38.53 10.19
C SER A 251 -16.10 -39.36 10.99
N THR A 252 -17.14 -38.72 11.50
CA THR A 252 -18.24 -39.37 12.25
C THR A 252 -19.52 -39.51 11.42
N MET A 253 -19.60 -38.80 10.29
CA MET A 253 -20.73 -38.84 9.35
C MET A 253 -20.21 -39.04 7.93
N ASN A 254 -21.01 -39.69 7.07
CA ASN A 254 -20.66 -39.90 5.67
C ASN A 254 -20.39 -38.57 4.94
N VAL A 255 -21.20 -37.55 5.20
CA VAL A 255 -20.99 -36.19 4.67
C VAL A 255 -20.77 -35.29 5.86
N GLN A 256 -19.52 -34.84 6.06
CA GLN A 256 -19.10 -34.02 7.19
C GLN A 256 -18.13 -32.95 6.72
N ASN A 257 -18.48 -31.69 6.94
CA ASN A 257 -17.56 -30.57 6.73
C ASN A 257 -16.52 -30.51 7.85
N TYR A 258 -15.33 -30.05 7.49
CA TYR A 258 -14.25 -29.76 8.42
C TYR A 258 -14.01 -28.27 8.33
N LEU A 259 -14.63 -27.54 9.26
CA LEU A 259 -14.59 -26.08 9.28
C LEU A 259 -13.53 -25.62 10.28
N ASP A 260 -13.02 -24.42 10.03
CA ASP A 260 -12.15 -23.69 10.96
C ASP A 260 -10.92 -24.51 11.39
N ILE A 261 -10.33 -25.25 10.44
CA ILE A 261 -9.08 -25.98 10.64
C ILE A 261 -7.97 -24.95 10.82
N ASP A 262 -7.36 -24.91 11.99
CA ASP A 262 -6.23 -24.02 12.27
C ASP A 262 -5.00 -24.44 11.44
N VAL A 263 -4.66 -23.61 10.46
CA VAL A 263 -3.47 -23.76 9.61
C VAL A 263 -2.54 -22.55 9.76
N THR A 264 -2.64 -21.84 10.89
CA THR A 264 -1.96 -20.56 11.14
C THR A 264 -0.46 -20.67 10.96
N ASN A 265 0.19 -21.65 11.58
CA ASN A 265 1.66 -21.79 11.52
C ASN A 265 2.15 -22.09 10.09
N MET A 266 1.55 -23.07 9.41
CA MET A 266 1.91 -23.43 8.04
C MET A 266 1.72 -22.25 7.08
N THR A 267 0.61 -21.52 7.22
CA THR A 267 0.26 -20.42 6.32
C THR A 267 1.08 -19.17 6.60
N SER A 268 1.36 -18.88 7.87
CA SER A 268 2.23 -17.76 8.28
C SER A 268 3.63 -17.92 7.67
N TYR A 269 4.16 -19.15 7.65
CA TYR A 269 5.42 -19.44 6.94
C TYR A 269 5.33 -19.09 5.45
N MET A 270 4.25 -19.48 4.78
CA MET A 270 4.07 -19.24 3.33
C MET A 270 3.83 -17.76 2.99
N ILE A 271 3.09 -17.03 3.83
CA ILE A 271 2.90 -15.57 3.70
C ILE A 271 4.23 -14.84 3.88
N ALA A 272 5.02 -15.23 4.90
CA ALA A 272 6.33 -14.63 5.14
C ALA A 272 7.38 -15.02 4.08
N ASN A 273 7.18 -16.13 3.36
CA ASN A 273 8.08 -16.63 2.34
C ASN A 273 7.33 -16.93 1.03
N PRO A 274 6.85 -15.92 0.27
CA PRO A 274 5.99 -16.15 -0.89
C PRO A 274 6.60 -17.07 -1.97
N SER A 275 7.93 -17.03 -2.14
CA SER A 275 8.66 -17.93 -3.05
C SER A 275 8.64 -19.40 -2.65
N ASN A 276 8.25 -19.70 -1.40
CA ASN A 276 8.11 -21.04 -0.85
C ASN A 276 6.63 -21.42 -0.59
N ASN A 277 5.67 -20.64 -1.08
CA ASN A 277 4.26 -21.01 -1.06
C ASN A 277 3.98 -22.03 -2.18
N TYR A 278 4.01 -23.32 -1.84
CA TYR A 278 3.62 -24.41 -2.72
C TYR A 278 2.29 -25.08 -2.30
N GLY A 279 1.59 -24.51 -1.32
CA GLY A 279 0.33 -25.05 -0.82
C GLY A 279 0.48 -26.26 0.11
N PHE A 280 -0.57 -27.07 0.14
CA PHE A 280 -0.76 -28.18 1.04
C PHE A 280 -0.99 -29.49 0.29
N MET A 281 -0.63 -30.61 0.92
CA MET A 281 -1.03 -31.95 0.53
C MET A 281 -1.96 -32.54 1.59
N LEU A 282 -3.10 -33.07 1.16
CA LEU A 282 -3.97 -33.93 1.97
C LEU A 282 -3.63 -35.39 1.68
N ARG A 283 -3.30 -36.15 2.72
CA ARG A 283 -2.99 -37.60 2.66
C ARG A 283 -3.57 -38.33 3.86
N LEU A 284 -3.72 -39.66 3.78
CA LEU A 284 -4.09 -40.44 4.96
C LEU A 284 -2.92 -40.43 5.96
N GLU A 285 -3.25 -40.44 7.27
CA GLU A 285 -2.25 -40.56 8.33
C GLU A 285 -1.55 -41.92 8.28
N ASP A 286 -2.33 -42.99 8.13
CA ASP A 286 -1.85 -44.34 7.86
C ASP A 286 -2.18 -44.71 6.42
N GLU A 287 -1.17 -44.88 5.58
CA GLU A 287 -1.30 -45.39 4.20
C GLU A 287 -0.87 -46.87 4.08
N THR A 288 -0.44 -47.50 5.18
CA THR A 288 -0.03 -48.92 5.17
C THR A 288 -1.21 -49.88 5.24
N ASN A 289 -2.32 -49.47 5.85
CA ASN A 289 -3.56 -50.23 5.83
C ASN A 289 -4.17 -50.19 4.43
N THR A 290 -4.55 -51.34 3.87
CA THR A 290 -5.06 -51.47 2.50
C THR A 290 -6.59 -51.45 2.39
N SER A 291 -7.29 -51.35 3.52
CA SER A 291 -8.75 -51.31 3.59
C SER A 291 -9.29 -50.06 2.89
N THR A 292 -10.39 -50.21 2.15
CA THR A 292 -11.04 -49.07 1.49
C THR A 292 -11.53 -48.05 2.52
N ARG A 293 -11.04 -46.82 2.41
CA ARG A 293 -11.37 -45.70 3.30
C ARG A 293 -10.97 -44.39 2.64
N ARG A 294 -11.64 -43.29 2.98
CA ARG A 294 -11.29 -41.96 2.47
C ARG A 294 -11.92 -40.84 3.28
N MET A 295 -11.24 -39.71 3.28
CA MET A 295 -11.77 -38.42 3.65
C MET A 295 -11.95 -37.61 2.37
N LEU A 296 -13.17 -37.14 2.09
CA LEU A 296 -13.56 -36.54 0.82
C LEU A 296 -14.26 -35.18 0.99
N PHE A 297 -13.75 -34.21 0.24
CA PHE A 297 -14.26 -32.85 0.12
C PHE A 297 -14.40 -32.45 -1.34
N ALA A 298 -15.05 -31.33 -1.61
CA ALA A 298 -15.05 -30.69 -2.92
C ALA A 298 -13.73 -29.93 -3.14
N SER A 299 -13.24 -29.94 -4.38
CA SER A 299 -12.16 -29.09 -4.87
C SER A 299 -12.69 -27.76 -5.43
N SER A 300 -11.81 -26.90 -5.95
CA SER A 300 -12.22 -25.68 -6.68
C SER A 300 -12.87 -25.97 -8.04
N ASP A 301 -12.66 -27.16 -8.60
CA ASP A 301 -13.37 -27.65 -9.80
C ASP A 301 -14.78 -28.16 -9.56
N ASN A 302 -15.23 -28.22 -8.30
CA ASN A 302 -16.58 -28.66 -8.02
C ASN A 302 -17.60 -27.70 -8.66
N ALA A 303 -18.65 -28.25 -9.28
CA ALA A 303 -19.67 -27.43 -9.93
C ALA A 303 -20.46 -26.55 -8.95
N ASP A 304 -20.50 -26.92 -7.67
CA ASP A 304 -21.11 -26.12 -6.61
C ASP A 304 -20.03 -25.27 -5.91
N SER A 305 -20.00 -23.98 -6.23
CA SER A 305 -19.07 -23.03 -5.64
C SER A 305 -19.25 -22.84 -4.14
N ASP A 306 -20.42 -23.19 -3.59
CA ASP A 306 -20.65 -23.16 -2.14
C ASP A 306 -19.94 -24.30 -1.40
N LEU A 307 -19.31 -25.24 -2.11
CA LEU A 307 -18.49 -26.31 -1.54
C LEU A 307 -16.99 -26.10 -1.74
N HIS A 308 -16.56 -25.06 -2.47
CA HIS A 308 -15.12 -24.82 -2.69
C HIS A 308 -14.37 -24.59 -1.37
N PRO A 309 -13.13 -25.09 -1.24
CA PRO A 309 -12.26 -24.81 -0.11
C PRO A 309 -12.12 -23.31 0.15
N LYS A 310 -12.14 -22.92 1.43
CA LYS A 310 -12.12 -21.51 1.83
C LYS A 310 -11.11 -21.30 2.95
N VAL A 311 -10.31 -20.25 2.85
CA VAL A 311 -9.41 -19.80 3.91
C VAL A 311 -9.86 -18.42 4.40
N VAL A 312 -9.90 -18.24 5.72
CA VAL A 312 -10.08 -16.93 6.37
C VAL A 312 -8.79 -16.58 7.11
N ILE A 313 -8.28 -15.37 6.90
CA ILE A 313 -7.03 -14.89 7.49
C ILE A 313 -7.33 -13.63 8.29
N GLU A 314 -6.99 -13.65 9.58
CA GLU A 314 -6.94 -12.45 10.41
C GLU A 314 -5.49 -11.99 10.51
N TYR A 315 -5.22 -10.74 10.16
CA TYR A 315 -3.88 -10.15 10.23
C TYR A 315 -3.92 -8.69 10.64
N SER A 316 -2.77 -8.13 10.99
CA SER A 316 -2.64 -6.71 11.26
C SER A 316 -1.42 -6.07 10.60
N VAL A 317 -1.54 -4.77 10.33
CA VAL A 317 -0.47 -3.90 9.83
C VAL A 317 -0.45 -2.61 10.65
N TYR A 318 0.72 -2.00 10.72
CA TYR A 318 0.87 -0.64 11.25
C TYR A 318 0.56 0.36 10.14
N GLU A 319 -0.28 1.35 10.46
CA GLU A 319 -0.68 2.47 9.59
C GLU A 319 -0.51 3.82 10.29
#